data_AF-A0A0C4EN18-F1
#
_entry.id   AF-A0A0C4EN18-F1
#
_cell.length_a   1.000
_cell.length_b   1.000
_cell.length_c   1.000
_cell.angle_alpha   90.00
_cell.angle_beta   90.00
_cell.angle_gamma   90.00
#
_symmetry.space_group_name_H-M   'P 1'
#
loop_
_entity.id
_entity.type
_entity.pdbx_description
1 polymer ?
#
loop_
_entity_poly.entity_id
_entity_poly.type
_entity_poly.pdbx_seq_one_letter_code
_entity_poly.pdbx_strand_id
1 'polypeptide(L)'
;MSSGNVGIHSSHIMFHRAQRDYERLQESYNQWLKKREKTKQDILKQIASINEAALDAKKSAKLSKLKAQLSAFEEEEAEVPDAELLQHSPHARPCHRPAYRKLAFENALKQSEEKKRLAEDVYNAAQLAKQASAPVPSEPAAEPAEAEAQLESGRGMTKTFAPERQSPTYGKWSLRAGTFQPGRDKPASSS
;
A
#
# COMPACT_ATOMS: atom_id res chain seq x y z
N MET A 1 -32.70 -5.46 14.76
CA MET A 1 -32.03 -4.89 13.57
C MET A 1 -30.55 -4.75 13.87
N SER A 2 -29.68 -5.53 13.22
CA SER A 2 -28.22 -5.62 13.50
C SER A 2 -27.37 -4.63 12.67
N SER A 3 -27.81 -3.39 12.51
CA SER A 3 -27.10 -2.38 11.72
C SER A 3 -25.80 -1.88 12.40
N GLY A 4 -25.70 -1.94 13.72
CA GLY A 4 -24.52 -1.51 14.47
C GLY A 4 -23.26 -2.35 14.20
N ASN A 5 -23.40 -3.66 13.98
CA ASN A 5 -22.25 -4.56 13.79
C ASN A 5 -21.58 -4.39 12.42
N VAL A 6 -22.36 -3.98 11.40
CA VAL A 6 -21.86 -3.73 10.03
C VAL A 6 -21.01 -2.46 9.96
N GLY A 7 -21.40 -1.42 10.71
CA GLY A 7 -20.62 -0.16 10.79
C GLY A 7 -19.23 -0.35 11.39
N ILE A 8 -19.11 -1.22 12.40
CA ILE A 8 -17.85 -1.50 13.12
C ILE A 8 -16.90 -2.33 12.26
N HIS A 9 -17.41 -3.37 11.59
CA HIS A 9 -16.60 -4.19 10.71
C HIS A 9 -16.06 -3.37 9.52
N SER A 10 -16.89 -2.50 8.95
CA SER A 10 -16.49 -1.63 7.85
C SER A 10 -15.42 -0.62 8.26
N SER A 11 -15.60 0.08 9.39
CA SER A 11 -14.61 1.05 9.89
C SER A 11 -13.28 0.39 10.25
N HIS A 12 -13.32 -0.81 10.82
CA HIS A 12 -12.13 -1.61 11.10
C HIS A 12 -11.33 -1.95 9.82
N ILE A 13 -12.02 -2.41 8.75
CA ILE A 13 -11.38 -2.68 7.46
C ILE A 13 -10.76 -1.41 6.88
N MET A 14 -11.47 -0.27 6.95
CA MET A 14 -10.96 1.00 6.43
C MET A 14 -9.71 1.45 7.17
N PHE A 15 -9.70 1.36 8.50
CA PHE A 15 -8.54 1.70 9.32
C PHE A 15 -7.31 0.85 8.97
N HIS A 16 -7.45 -0.48 8.95
CA HIS A 16 -6.32 -1.36 8.61
C HIS A 16 -5.85 -1.19 7.17
N ARG A 17 -6.75 -0.87 6.24
CA ARG A 17 -6.35 -0.53 4.87
C ARG A 17 -5.53 0.75 4.84
N ALA A 18 -6.00 1.81 5.50
CA ALA A 18 -5.29 3.09 5.57
C ALA A 18 -3.92 2.93 6.24
N GLN A 19 -3.84 2.16 7.33
CA GLN A 19 -2.59 1.84 8.01
C GLN A 19 -1.59 1.14 7.08
N ARG A 20 -2.01 0.06 6.42
CA ARG A 20 -1.16 -0.69 5.49
C ARG A 20 -0.68 0.17 4.32
N ASP A 21 -1.55 1.02 3.79
CA ASP A 21 -1.20 1.90 2.67
C ASP A 21 -0.19 2.98 3.12
N TYR A 22 -0.32 3.51 4.34
CA TYR A 22 0.68 4.38 4.97
C TYR A 22 2.03 3.67 5.14
N GLU A 23 2.04 2.48 5.73
CA GLU A 23 3.26 1.71 5.99
C GLU A 23 4.00 1.39 4.68
N ARG A 24 3.28 0.91 3.66
CA ARG A 24 3.85 0.65 2.33
C ARG A 24 4.44 1.89 1.68
N LEU A 25 3.75 3.03 1.80
CA LEU A 25 4.25 4.29 1.26
C LEU A 25 5.55 4.70 1.98
N GLN A 26 5.58 4.60 3.31
CA GLN A 26 6.74 4.92 4.12
C GLN A 26 7.93 3.99 3.80
N GLU A 27 7.69 2.69 3.65
CA GLU A 27 8.68 1.72 3.22
C GLU A 27 9.25 2.06 1.84
N SER A 28 8.40 2.37 0.87
CA SER A 28 8.82 2.73 -0.49
C SER A 28 9.70 3.98 -0.50
N TYR A 29 9.37 4.98 0.33
CA TYR A 29 10.15 6.19 0.49
C TYR A 29 11.52 5.89 1.13
N ASN A 30 11.55 5.10 2.19
CA ASN A 30 12.78 4.67 2.85
C ASN A 30 13.68 3.85 1.92
N GLN A 31 13.12 2.97 1.09
CA GLN A 31 13.89 2.24 0.09
C GLN A 31 14.53 3.18 -0.94
N TRP A 32 13.82 4.22 -1.36
CA TRP A 32 14.37 5.22 -2.27
C TRP A 32 15.52 6.01 -1.64
N LEU A 33 15.38 6.46 -0.39
CA LEU A 33 16.46 7.12 0.36
C LEU A 33 17.69 6.22 0.51
N LYS A 34 17.50 4.95 0.92
CA LYS A 34 18.59 3.98 1.04
C LYS A 34 19.31 3.75 -0.29
N LYS A 35 18.59 3.71 -1.42
CA LYS A 35 19.21 3.57 -2.75
C LYS A 35 20.08 4.78 -3.09
N ARG A 36 19.59 6.00 -2.85
CA ARG A 36 20.38 7.22 -3.09
C ARG A 36 21.63 7.27 -2.23
N GLU A 37 21.49 7.03 -0.93
CA GLU A 37 22.62 7.01 0.00
C GLU A 37 23.66 5.95 -0.40
N LYS A 38 23.19 4.75 -0.79
CA LYS A 38 24.08 3.72 -1.31
C LYS A 38 24.85 4.18 -2.55
N THR A 39 24.18 4.83 -3.52
CA THR A 39 24.86 5.37 -4.71
C THR A 39 25.93 6.38 -4.34
N LYS A 40 25.64 7.30 -3.42
CA LYS A 40 26.61 8.27 -2.90
C LYS A 40 27.82 7.58 -2.27
N GLN A 41 27.58 6.61 -1.40
CA GLN A 41 28.64 5.83 -0.76
C GLN A 41 29.46 5.02 -1.77
N ASP A 42 28.84 4.45 -2.79
CA ASP A 42 29.54 3.68 -3.83
C ASP A 42 30.46 4.61 -4.67
N ILE A 43 30.05 5.83 -4.96
CA ILE A 43 30.90 6.84 -5.62
C ILE A 43 32.08 7.21 -4.70
N LEU A 44 31.82 7.49 -3.42
CA LEU A 44 32.87 7.83 -2.45
C LEU A 44 33.89 6.69 -2.27
N LYS A 45 33.44 5.43 -2.20
CA LYS A 45 34.31 4.26 -2.14
C LYS A 45 35.17 4.13 -3.38
N GLN A 46 34.62 4.37 -4.57
CA GLN A 46 35.41 4.36 -5.80
C GLN A 46 36.46 5.46 -5.84
N ILE A 47 36.13 6.66 -5.35
CA ILE A 47 37.10 7.77 -5.23
C ILE A 47 38.22 7.39 -4.26
N ALA A 48 37.88 6.88 -3.07
CA ALA A 48 38.86 6.44 -2.07
C ALA A 48 39.79 5.35 -2.61
N SER A 49 39.22 4.32 -3.26
CA SER A 49 40.00 3.23 -3.86
C SER A 49 40.97 3.72 -4.96
N ILE A 50 40.60 4.74 -5.74
CA ILE A 50 41.49 5.31 -6.74
C ILE A 50 42.59 6.18 -6.10
N ASN A 51 42.27 6.90 -5.03
CA ASN A 51 43.24 7.72 -4.29
C ASN A 51 44.32 6.87 -3.59
N GLU A 52 43.96 5.69 -3.09
CA GLU A 52 44.90 4.74 -2.48
C GLU A 52 45.79 4.03 -3.51
N ALA A 53 45.30 3.91 -4.75
CA ALA A 53 46.08 3.33 -5.84
C ALA A 53 47.03 4.36 -6.48
N ALA A 54 48.19 3.91 -6.97
CA ALA A 54 49.08 4.78 -7.74
C ALA A 54 48.32 5.40 -8.93
N LEU A 55 48.32 6.74 -9.00
CA LEU A 55 47.60 7.51 -10.01
C LEU A 55 48.31 7.40 -11.36
N ASP A 56 47.65 6.71 -12.29
CA ASP A 56 47.98 6.76 -13.71
C ASP A 56 47.04 7.74 -14.44
N ALA A 57 47.37 8.10 -15.69
CA ALA A 57 46.57 9.05 -16.47
C ALA A 57 45.10 8.60 -16.66
N LYS A 58 44.83 7.29 -16.72
CA LYS A 58 43.48 6.73 -16.87
C LYS A 58 42.68 6.85 -15.56
N LYS A 59 43.30 6.58 -14.43
CA LYS A 59 42.74 6.73 -13.09
C LYS A 59 42.49 8.20 -12.74
N SER A 60 43.37 9.11 -13.16
CA SER A 60 43.19 10.55 -13.00
C SER A 60 41.93 11.05 -13.72
N ALA A 61 41.75 10.67 -15.00
CA ALA A 61 40.55 11.01 -15.76
C ALA A 61 39.27 10.41 -15.14
N LYS A 62 39.33 9.15 -14.69
CA LYS A 62 38.21 8.49 -14.00
C LYS A 62 37.85 9.17 -12.68
N LEU A 63 38.85 9.58 -11.90
CA LEU A 63 38.66 10.28 -10.64
C LEU A 63 38.03 11.65 -10.85
N SER A 64 38.47 12.41 -11.85
CA SER A 64 37.83 13.68 -12.22
C SER A 64 36.34 13.47 -12.56
N LYS A 65 36.03 12.43 -13.35
CA LYS A 65 34.64 12.07 -13.68
C LYS A 65 33.81 11.70 -12.45
N LEU A 66 34.36 10.91 -11.53
CA LEU A 66 33.65 10.52 -10.30
C LEU A 66 33.42 11.72 -9.37
N LYS A 67 34.39 12.64 -9.26
CA LYS A 67 34.21 13.88 -8.50
C LYS A 67 33.13 14.78 -9.11
N ALA A 68 33.09 14.91 -10.43
CA ALA A 68 32.02 15.64 -11.11
C ALA A 68 30.65 14.98 -10.90
N GLN A 69 30.58 13.64 -10.93
CA GLN A 69 29.35 12.91 -10.62
C GLN A 69 28.90 13.12 -9.17
N LEU A 70 29.83 13.15 -8.21
CA LEU A 70 29.52 13.43 -6.82
C LEU A 70 28.99 14.86 -6.64
N SER A 71 29.64 15.85 -7.26
CA SER A 71 29.19 17.26 -7.24
C SER A 71 27.77 17.39 -7.78
N ALA A 72 27.50 16.82 -8.96
CA ALA A 72 26.17 16.83 -9.55
C ALA A 72 25.13 16.14 -8.66
N PHE A 73 25.49 15.03 -8.00
CA PHE A 73 24.61 14.32 -7.08
C PHE A 73 24.29 15.15 -5.82
N GLU A 74 25.28 15.87 -5.28
CA GLU A 74 25.10 16.75 -4.12
C GLU A 74 24.30 18.01 -4.48
N GLU A 75 24.51 18.58 -5.66
CA GLU A 75 23.69 19.67 -6.20
C GLU A 75 22.22 19.25 -6.36
N GLU A 76 21.96 18.05 -6.88
CA GLU A 76 20.61 17.47 -6.94
C GLU A 76 19.98 17.25 -5.55
N GLU A 77 20.77 16.90 -4.55
CA GLU A 77 20.30 16.71 -3.16
C GLU A 77 20.02 18.04 -2.46
N ALA A 78 20.77 19.09 -2.81
CA ALA A 78 20.57 20.45 -2.34
C ALA A 78 19.47 21.19 -3.09
N GLU A 79 19.01 20.66 -4.23
CA GLU A 79 17.91 21.26 -4.99
C GLU A 79 16.65 21.38 -4.12
N VAL A 80 16.07 22.59 -4.11
CA VAL A 80 14.80 22.87 -3.44
C VAL A 80 13.70 22.97 -4.50
N PRO A 81 12.51 22.38 -4.28
CA PRO A 81 11.39 22.52 -5.21
C PRO A 81 11.03 24.00 -5.39
N ASP A 82 10.83 24.42 -6.64
CA ASP A 82 10.46 25.79 -6.97
C ASP A 82 9.04 26.10 -6.48
N ALA A 83 8.93 27.05 -5.56
CA ALA A 83 7.67 27.44 -4.95
C ALA A 83 6.73 28.12 -5.96
N GLU A 84 7.25 28.92 -6.90
CA GLU A 84 6.45 29.63 -7.89
C GLU A 84 5.84 28.64 -8.90
N LEU A 85 6.66 27.69 -9.36
CA LEU A 85 6.20 26.60 -10.22
C LEU A 85 5.09 25.78 -9.56
N LEU A 86 5.24 25.45 -8.28
CA LEU A 86 4.25 24.67 -7.53
C LEU A 86 2.97 25.45 -7.24
N GLN A 87 3.04 26.79 -7.12
CA GLN A 87 1.85 27.63 -6.99
C GLN A 87 1.04 27.67 -8.28
N HIS A 88 1.71 27.80 -9.44
CA HIS A 88 1.03 27.87 -10.73
C HIS A 88 0.62 26.50 -11.28
N SER A 89 1.38 25.45 -10.96
CA SER A 89 1.07 24.08 -11.34
C SER A 89 1.44 23.10 -10.22
N PRO A 90 0.53 22.86 -9.26
CA PRO A 90 0.75 21.94 -8.13
C PRO A 90 1.07 20.50 -8.53
N HIS A 91 0.70 20.14 -9.77
CA HIS A 91 0.89 18.82 -10.36
C HIS A 91 2.07 18.75 -11.34
N ALA A 92 2.68 19.88 -11.73
CA ALA A 92 3.93 19.89 -12.48
C ALA A 92 5.08 19.49 -11.56
N ARG A 93 5.27 18.17 -11.41
CA ARG A 93 6.38 17.61 -10.66
C ARG A 93 7.30 16.89 -11.64
N PRO A 94 8.42 17.50 -12.05
CA PRO A 94 9.45 16.80 -12.79
C PRO A 94 9.92 15.59 -11.99
N CYS A 95 9.37 14.41 -12.27
CA CYS A 95 9.57 13.19 -11.47
C CYS A 95 11.01 12.66 -11.54
N HIS A 96 11.79 13.18 -12.48
CA HIS A 96 13.21 12.93 -12.63
C HIS A 96 14.07 13.69 -11.61
N ARG A 97 13.56 14.82 -11.07
CA ARG A 97 14.29 15.64 -10.11
C ARG A 97 14.07 15.14 -8.68
N PRO A 98 15.15 14.84 -7.91
CA PRO A 98 15.02 14.29 -6.56
C PRO A 98 14.23 15.17 -5.60
N ALA A 99 14.37 16.49 -5.69
CA ALA A 99 13.66 17.46 -4.86
C ALA A 99 12.12 17.31 -4.99
N TYR A 100 11.61 17.27 -6.22
CA TYR A 100 10.18 17.14 -6.50
C TYR A 100 9.66 15.74 -6.14
N ARG A 101 10.49 14.71 -6.32
CA ARG A 101 10.15 13.35 -5.90
C ARG A 101 10.03 13.25 -4.39
N LYS A 102 10.96 13.86 -3.64
CA LYS A 102 10.92 13.94 -2.18
C LYS A 102 9.66 14.65 -1.69
N LEU A 103 9.38 15.84 -2.26
CA LEU A 103 8.16 16.58 -1.97
C LEU A 103 6.89 15.76 -2.25
N ALA A 104 6.88 14.97 -3.33
CA ALA A 104 5.74 14.13 -3.66
C ALA A 104 5.50 13.04 -2.62
N PHE A 105 6.56 12.39 -2.12
CA PHE A 105 6.46 11.41 -1.04
C PHE A 105 6.00 12.05 0.27
N GLU A 106 6.55 13.20 0.64
CA GLU A 106 6.17 13.91 1.87
C GLU A 106 4.68 14.31 1.84
N ASN A 107 4.22 14.85 0.72
CA ASN A 107 2.80 15.19 0.55
C ASN A 107 1.91 13.95 0.58
N ALA A 108 2.32 12.85 -0.05
CA ALA A 108 1.56 11.61 -0.03
C ALA A 108 1.52 10.99 1.38
N LEU A 109 2.61 11.08 2.14
CA LEU A 109 2.68 10.60 3.53
C LEU A 109 1.74 11.40 4.42
N LYS A 110 1.75 12.73 4.34
CA LYS A 110 0.80 13.60 5.07
C LYS A 110 -0.65 13.23 4.76
N GLN A 111 -1.00 13.12 3.48
CA GLN A 111 -2.35 12.72 3.06
C GLN A 111 -2.72 11.31 3.56
N SER A 112 -1.77 10.38 3.59
CA SER A 112 -2.01 9.01 4.05
C SER A 112 -2.19 8.95 5.58
N GLU A 113 -1.40 9.74 6.31
CA GLU A 113 -1.50 9.90 7.76
C GLU A 113 -2.84 10.53 8.17
N GLU A 114 -3.27 11.59 7.48
CA GLU A 114 -4.59 12.19 7.67
C GLU A 114 -5.72 11.18 7.44
N LYS A 115 -5.64 10.37 6.38
CA LYS A 115 -6.63 9.31 6.11
C LYS A 115 -6.63 8.23 7.18
N LYS A 116 -5.45 7.82 7.65
CA LYS A 116 -5.31 6.85 8.74
C LYS A 116 -5.97 7.39 10.00
N ARG A 117 -5.69 8.65 10.36
CA ARG A 117 -6.28 9.32 11.53
C ARG A 117 -7.81 9.40 11.43
N LEU A 118 -8.35 9.83 10.29
CA LEU A 118 -9.80 9.86 10.08
C LEU A 118 -10.44 8.47 10.18
N ALA A 119 -9.80 7.44 9.62
CA ALA A 119 -10.30 6.07 9.71
C ALA A 119 -10.26 5.52 11.15
N GLU A 120 -9.24 5.90 11.92
CA GLU A 120 -9.12 5.60 13.35
C GLU A 120 -10.23 6.27 14.16
N ASP A 121 -10.48 7.56 13.93
CA ASP A 121 -11.55 8.31 14.58
C ASP A 121 -12.93 7.69 14.31
N VAL A 122 -13.20 7.29 13.05
CA VAL A 122 -14.45 6.61 12.67
C VAL A 122 -14.56 5.24 13.31
N TYR A 123 -13.47 4.48 13.38
CA TYR A 123 -13.44 3.18 14.06
C TYR A 123 -13.72 3.31 15.56
N ASN A 124 -13.06 4.27 16.22
CA ASN A 124 -13.27 4.55 17.64
C ASN A 124 -14.69 5.03 17.93
N ALA A 125 -15.24 5.93 17.10
CA ALA A 125 -16.62 6.37 17.21
C ALA A 125 -17.62 5.20 17.07
N ALA A 126 -17.37 4.28 16.13
CA ALA A 126 -18.19 3.08 15.96
C ALA A 126 -18.11 2.14 17.17
N GLN A 127 -16.93 2.00 17.80
CA GLN A 127 -16.76 1.21 19.02
C GLN A 127 -17.48 1.84 20.22
N LEU A 128 -17.40 3.17 20.38
CA LEU A 128 -18.12 3.89 21.43
C LEU A 128 -19.64 3.78 21.24
N ALA A 129 -20.14 3.89 20.00
CA ALA A 129 -21.55 3.68 19.70
C ALA A 129 -22.01 2.25 20.05
N LYS A 130 -21.17 1.24 19.83
CA LYS A 130 -21.45 -0.15 20.26
C LYS A 130 -21.63 -0.23 21.77
N GLN A 131 -20.72 0.37 22.53
CA GLN A 131 -20.75 0.36 24.00
C GLN A 131 -21.95 1.12 24.56
N ALA A 132 -22.31 2.27 23.97
CA ALA A 132 -23.50 3.03 24.34
C ALA A 132 -24.82 2.30 24.01
N SER A 133 -24.80 1.39 23.02
CA SER A 133 -25.94 0.55 22.66
C SER A 133 -26.03 -0.77 23.44
N ALA A 134 -25.09 -1.03 24.36
CA ALA A 134 -25.12 -2.22 25.19
C ALA A 134 -26.33 -2.16 26.15
N PRO A 135 -27.17 -3.21 26.22
CA PRO A 135 -28.30 -3.23 27.15
C PRO A 135 -27.79 -3.21 28.60
N VAL A 136 -28.46 -2.42 29.45
CA VAL A 136 -28.27 -2.39 30.91
C VAL A 136 -28.42 -3.83 31.44
N PRO A 137 -27.52 -4.34 32.30
CA PRO A 137 -27.69 -5.64 32.91
C PRO A 137 -28.85 -5.57 33.90
N SER A 138 -29.99 -6.14 33.53
CA SER A 138 -31.05 -6.48 34.47
C SER A 138 -30.66 -7.78 35.18
N GLU A 139 -30.35 -7.70 36.47
CA GLU A 139 -30.13 -8.82 37.39
C GLU A 139 -31.27 -8.85 38.43
N PRO A 140 -31.54 -9.97 39.13
CA PRO A 140 -32.14 -11.21 38.62
C PRO A 140 -33.49 -11.51 39.31
N ALA A 141 -34.37 -12.33 38.71
CA ALA A 141 -35.50 -12.92 39.42
C ALA A 141 -35.82 -14.34 38.92
N ALA A 142 -35.41 -15.31 39.74
CA ALA A 142 -36.01 -16.61 40.01
C ALA A 142 -36.49 -17.50 38.83
N GLU A 143 -35.69 -18.53 38.54
CA GLU A 143 -36.09 -19.89 38.12
C GLU A 143 -37.02 -20.59 39.15
N PRO A 144 -37.57 -21.83 38.97
CA PRO A 144 -37.27 -22.87 37.95
C PRO A 144 -38.50 -23.69 37.42
N ALA A 145 -38.31 -24.56 36.42
CA ALA A 145 -38.79 -25.97 36.45
C ALA A 145 -38.40 -26.79 35.19
N GLU A 146 -37.58 -27.83 35.44
CA GLU A 146 -37.56 -29.20 34.86
C GLU A 146 -37.20 -29.38 33.36
N ALA A 147 -35.98 -29.82 33.04
CA ALA A 147 -35.51 -31.23 32.89
C ALA A 147 -36.00 -31.91 31.58
N GLU A 148 -35.28 -32.75 30.82
CA GLU A 148 -33.89 -33.21 30.66
C GLU A 148 -33.83 -33.99 29.32
N ALA A 149 -32.62 -34.42 28.88
CA ALA A 149 -32.30 -35.48 27.89
C ALA A 149 -32.53 -35.19 26.37
N GLN A 150 -31.52 -34.82 25.58
CA GLN A 150 -30.39 -35.59 24.97
C GLN A 150 -30.75 -36.58 23.83
N LEU A 151 -30.09 -36.32 22.66
CA LEU A 151 -29.56 -37.25 21.63
C LEU A 151 -30.61 -38.06 20.82
N GLU A 152 -30.51 -38.28 19.50
CA GLU A 152 -29.34 -38.57 18.68
C GLU A 152 -29.70 -38.57 17.17
N SER A 153 -28.70 -38.34 16.33
CA SER A 153 -28.42 -38.98 15.03
C SER A 153 -29.48 -39.05 13.91
N GLY A 154 -29.16 -38.41 12.78
CA GLY A 154 -29.79 -38.67 11.49
C GLY A 154 -28.99 -38.07 10.33
N ARG A 155 -27.85 -38.69 9.99
CA ARG A 155 -27.14 -38.44 8.73
C ARG A 155 -28.05 -38.77 7.54
N GLY A 156 -28.03 -37.89 6.54
CA GLY A 156 -28.18 -38.31 5.15
C GLY A 156 -29.23 -37.54 4.36
N MET A 157 -28.80 -36.56 3.58
CA MET A 157 -29.16 -36.49 2.16
C MET A 157 -28.26 -35.46 1.47
N THR A 158 -27.15 -35.96 0.95
CA THR A 158 -26.46 -35.36 -0.19
C THR A 158 -27.36 -35.47 -1.40
N LYS A 159 -27.76 -34.35 -2.00
CA LYS A 159 -27.94 -34.23 -3.45
C LYS A 159 -27.66 -32.80 -3.89
N THR A 160 -26.44 -32.66 -4.38
CA THR A 160 -25.90 -31.62 -5.24
C THR A 160 -26.92 -31.13 -6.28
N PHE A 161 -27.29 -29.86 -6.19
CA PHE A 161 -27.75 -29.08 -7.33
C PHE A 161 -26.82 -27.87 -7.46
N ALA A 162 -25.76 -28.06 -8.23
CA ALA A 162 -24.95 -26.95 -8.71
C ALA A 162 -25.65 -26.38 -9.96
N PRO A 163 -26.06 -25.10 -9.98
CA PRO A 163 -26.19 -24.42 -11.26
C PRO A 163 -24.76 -24.24 -11.79
N GLU A 164 -24.49 -24.87 -12.92
CA GLU A 164 -23.25 -24.78 -13.69
C GLU A 164 -23.01 -23.31 -14.06
N ARG A 165 -22.36 -22.55 -13.18
CA ARG A 165 -21.83 -21.24 -13.52
C ARG A 165 -20.68 -21.49 -14.47
N GLN A 166 -20.97 -21.44 -15.77
CA GLN A 166 -19.97 -21.12 -16.77
C GLN A 166 -19.32 -19.81 -16.35
N SER A 167 -18.10 -19.91 -15.83
CA SER A 167 -17.26 -18.77 -15.49
C SER A 167 -17.12 -17.91 -16.74
N PRO A 168 -17.44 -16.61 -16.70
CA PRO A 168 -17.03 -15.71 -17.78
C PRO A 168 -15.51 -15.80 -17.88
N THR A 169 -15.01 -16.15 -19.06
CA THR A 169 -13.57 -16.22 -19.32
C THR A 169 -13.06 -14.79 -19.35
N TYR A 170 -12.59 -14.31 -18.19
CA TYR A 170 -11.98 -12.98 -18.12
C TYR A 170 -10.69 -12.98 -18.95
N GLY A 171 -10.61 -12.03 -19.88
CA GLY A 171 -9.45 -11.80 -20.75
C GLY A 171 -8.16 -11.72 -19.94
N LYS A 172 -7.09 -12.33 -20.47
CA LYS A 172 -5.78 -12.31 -19.82
C LYS A 172 -5.04 -11.02 -20.19
N TRP A 173 -4.46 -10.37 -19.18
CA TRP A 173 -3.54 -9.25 -19.39
C TRP A 173 -2.25 -9.76 -20.03
N SER A 174 -1.91 -9.29 -21.22
CA SER A 174 -0.64 -9.63 -21.88
C SER A 174 0.44 -8.64 -21.46
N LEU A 175 1.40 -9.10 -20.65
CA LEU A 175 2.57 -8.30 -20.24
C LEU A 175 3.47 -7.89 -21.43
N ARG A 176 3.37 -8.57 -22.58
CA ARG A 176 4.19 -8.29 -23.76
C ARG A 176 3.64 -7.15 -24.63
N ALA A 177 2.32 -6.93 -24.62
CA ALA A 177 1.66 -5.97 -25.49
C ALA A 177 1.12 -4.73 -24.76
N GLY A 178 1.06 -4.75 -23.42
CA GLY A 178 0.53 -3.62 -22.64
C GLY A 178 -0.97 -3.35 -22.84
N THR A 179 -1.69 -4.24 -23.52
CA THR A 179 -3.12 -4.09 -23.85
C THR A 179 -3.92 -5.31 -23.38
N PHE A 180 -5.17 -5.06 -22.99
CA PHE A 180 -6.15 -6.09 -22.62
C PHE A 180 -6.69 -6.81 -23.87
N GLN A 181 -6.59 -8.14 -23.93
CA GLN A 181 -7.25 -8.94 -24.97
C GLN A 181 -8.55 -9.53 -24.42
N PRO A 182 -9.72 -9.18 -24.98
CA PRO A 182 -10.96 -9.87 -24.64
C PRO A 182 -10.88 -11.34 -25.10
N GLY A 183 -11.32 -12.26 -24.24
CA GLY A 183 -11.32 -13.69 -24.53
C GLY A 183 -12.16 -14.00 -25.78
N ARG A 184 -11.68 -14.91 -26.63
CA ARG A 184 -12.46 -15.39 -27.79
C ARG A 184 -13.64 -16.22 -27.30
N ASP A 185 -14.82 -15.97 -27.87
CA ASP A 185 -15.95 -16.87 -27.75
C ASP A 185 -15.60 -18.24 -28.37
N LYS A 186 -16.00 -19.29 -27.66
CA LYS A 186 -15.86 -20.68 -28.08
C LYS A 186 -16.67 -20.88 -29.37
N PRO A 187 -16.13 -21.45 -30.45
CA PRO A 187 -16.94 -21.75 -31.62
C PRO A 187 -18.02 -22.77 -31.23
N ALA A 188 -19.26 -22.49 -31.62
CA ALA A 188 -20.37 -23.41 -31.44
C ALA A 188 -20.02 -24.75 -32.10
N SER A 189 -20.04 -25.84 -31.33
CA SER A 189 -19.90 -27.18 -31.87
C SER A 189 -21.15 -27.51 -32.67
N SER A 190 -21.05 -27.49 -33.99
CA SER A 190 -22.01 -28.14 -34.86
C SER A 190 -21.69 -29.63 -34.91
N SER A 191 -22.52 -30.47 -34.28
CA SER A 191 -22.96 -31.81 -34.71
C SER A 191 -23.85 -32.41 -33.63
#